data_AF-A0A5J5CL30-F1
#
_entry.id   AF-A0A5J5CL30-F1
#
_cell.length_a   1.000
_cell.length_b   1.000
_cell.length_c   1.000
_cell.angle_alpha   90.00
_cell.angle_beta   90.00
_cell.angle_gamma   90.00
#
_symmetry.space_group_name_H-M   'P 1'
#
loop_
_entity.id
_entity.type
_entity.pdbx_description
1 polymer ?
#
loop_
_entity_poly.entity_id
_entity_poly.type
_entity_poly.pdbx_seq_one_letter_code
_entity_poly.pdbx_strand_id
1 'polypeptide(L)'
;MDLIELCEKQPRLQELLNSFNDQNVSDYVVVYLRLLTSGYLQREYGFFQHFIEGGRSVKEFCQQEVEPMSKESDHIHIIALAQALNVSILVEYMDRGEGGTVNHHVFPEGGDPRIFLLYRPGHYDILYK
;
A
#
# COMPACT_ATOMS: atom_id res chain seq x y z
N MET A 1 1.72 5.53 -20.13
CA MET A 1 0.36 5.00 -20.33
C MET A 1 -0.43 5.38 -19.09
N ASP A 2 -1.58 6.02 -19.24
CA ASP A 2 -2.47 6.30 -18.10
C ASP A 2 -3.30 5.04 -17.80
N LEU A 3 -3.06 4.43 -16.64
CA LEU A 3 -3.76 3.20 -16.23
C LEU A 3 -5.21 3.47 -15.81
N ILE A 4 -5.53 4.68 -15.34
CA ILE A 4 -6.90 5.04 -14.97
C ILE A 4 -7.73 5.17 -16.24
N GLU A 5 -7.23 5.90 -17.24
CA GLU A 5 -7.88 6.03 -18.55
C GLU A 5 -8.05 4.66 -19.24
N LEU A 6 -7.08 3.75 -19.07
CA LEU A 6 -7.21 2.37 -19.55
C LEU A 6 -8.37 1.65 -18.84
N CYS A 7 -8.45 1.71 -17.51
CA CYS A 7 -9.52 1.10 -16.72
C CYS A 7 -10.92 1.67 -17.04
N GLU A 8 -11.03 2.97 -17.31
CA GLU A 8 -12.29 3.61 -17.71
C GLU A 8 -12.87 3.03 -19.01
N LYS A 9 -12.00 2.53 -19.90
CA LYS A 9 -12.39 1.84 -21.14
C LYS A 9 -12.82 0.38 -20.92
N GLN A 10 -12.80 -0.10 -19.67
CA GLN A 10 -13.17 -1.47 -19.28
C GLN A 10 -12.41 -2.54 -20.09
N PRO A 11 -11.07 -2.58 -19.98
CA PRO A 11 -10.24 -3.47 -20.76
C PRO A 11 -10.45 -4.91 -20.29
N ARG A 12 -9.95 -5.86 -21.08
CA ARG A 12 -9.83 -7.24 -20.57
C ARG A 12 -8.80 -7.27 -19.44
N LEU A 13 -9.00 -8.11 -18.43
CA LEU A 13 -8.05 -8.25 -17.32
C LEU A 13 -6.61 -8.51 -17.80
N GLN A 14 -6.46 -9.31 -18.87
CA GLN A 14 -5.15 -9.60 -19.45
C GLN A 14 -4.44 -8.35 -19.98
N GLU A 15 -5.17 -7.38 -20.53
CA GLU A 15 -4.59 -6.14 -21.05
C GLU A 15 -4.05 -5.29 -19.90
N LEU A 16 -4.83 -5.14 -18.83
CA LEU A 16 -4.38 -4.45 -17.62
C LEU A 16 -3.16 -5.16 -16.99
N LEU A 17 -3.22 -6.49 -16.90
CA LEU A 17 -2.11 -7.30 -16.37
C LEU A 17 -0.84 -7.15 -17.22
N ASN A 18 -0.96 -7.07 -18.55
CA ASN A 18 0.19 -6.82 -19.42
C ASN A 18 0.81 -5.46 -19.13
N SER A 19 0.00 -4.43 -18.90
CA SER A 19 0.52 -3.10 -18.54
C SER A 19 1.21 -3.09 -17.17
N PHE A 20 0.68 -3.83 -16.18
CA PHE A 20 1.34 -3.99 -14.87
C PHE A 20 2.62 -4.86 -14.91
N ASN A 21 2.81 -5.65 -15.98
CA ASN A 21 4.04 -6.43 -16.21
C ASN A 21 5.05 -5.70 -17.13
N ASP A 22 4.71 -4.54 -17.69
CA ASP A 22 5.70 -3.65 -18.26
C ASP A 22 6.45 -2.94 -17.13
N GLN A 23 7.76 -3.18 -17.05
CA GLN A 23 8.60 -2.70 -15.93
C GLN A 23 8.50 -1.18 -15.76
N ASN A 24 8.55 -0.41 -16.85
CA ASN A 24 8.51 1.05 -16.77
C ASN A 24 7.14 1.53 -16.30
N VAL A 25 6.05 1.00 -16.87
CA VAL A 25 4.69 1.39 -16.45
C VAL A 25 4.47 1.04 -14.98
N SER A 26 4.84 -0.16 -14.57
CA SER A 26 4.68 -0.63 -13.19
C SER A 26 5.49 0.21 -12.19
N ASP A 27 6.79 0.45 -12.48
CA ASP A 27 7.66 1.24 -11.60
C ASP A 27 7.18 2.68 -11.45
N TYR A 28 6.69 3.31 -12.53
CA TYR A 28 6.16 4.67 -12.45
C TYR A 28 4.91 4.75 -11.56
N VAL A 29 4.05 3.73 -11.61
CA VAL A 29 2.87 3.64 -10.73
C VAL A 29 3.31 3.50 -9.28
N VAL A 30 4.28 2.63 -9.00
CA VAL A 30 4.83 2.44 -7.65
C VAL A 30 5.45 3.74 -7.12
N VAL A 31 6.25 4.44 -7.92
CA VAL A 31 6.81 5.75 -7.55
C VAL A 31 5.69 6.73 -7.19
N TYR A 32 4.66 6.83 -8.03
CA TYR A 32 3.55 7.75 -7.76
C TYR A 32 2.80 7.41 -6.47
N LEU A 33 2.51 6.13 -6.21
CA LEU A 33 1.87 5.69 -4.98
C LEU A 33 2.76 5.96 -3.74
N ARG A 34 4.08 5.81 -3.85
CA ARG A 34 5.02 6.19 -2.79
C ARG A 34 4.99 7.70 -2.49
N LEU A 35 4.96 8.53 -3.54
CA LEU A 35 4.88 9.97 -3.37
C LEU A 35 3.53 10.42 -2.78
N LEU A 36 2.42 9.79 -3.18
CA LEU A 36 1.11 10.00 -2.55
C LEU A 36 1.12 9.65 -1.07
N THR A 37 1.73 8.50 -0.74
CA THR A 37 1.90 8.04 0.65
C THR A 37 2.72 9.05 1.45
N SER A 38 3.87 9.50 0.93
CA SER A 38 4.71 10.53 1.56
C SER A 38 3.95 11.84 1.76
N GLY A 39 3.21 12.29 0.75
CA GLY A 39 2.41 13.51 0.80
C GLY A 39 1.33 13.45 1.89
N TYR A 40 0.63 12.31 2.02
CA TYR A 40 -0.38 12.13 3.06
C TYR A 40 0.25 12.09 4.47
N LEU A 41 1.34 11.34 4.64
CA LEU A 41 2.07 11.29 5.91
C LEU A 41 2.50 12.68 6.38
N GLN A 42 3.08 13.48 5.48
CA GLN A 42 3.51 14.84 5.80
C GLN A 42 2.34 15.79 6.05
N ARG A 43 1.21 15.62 5.35
CA ARG A 43 0.01 16.43 5.58
C ARG A 43 -0.58 16.20 6.96
N GLU A 44 -0.69 14.94 7.37
CA GLU A 44 -1.26 14.51 8.66
C GLU A 44 -0.17 14.27 9.72
N TYR A 45 0.95 15.00 9.66
CA TYR A 45 2.13 14.77 10.49
C TYR A 45 1.80 14.70 11.99
N GLY A 46 0.82 15.49 12.45
CA GLY A 46 0.40 15.56 13.84
C GLY A 46 -0.05 14.20 14.40
N PHE A 47 -0.69 13.40 13.55
CA PHE A 47 -1.09 12.02 13.86
C PHE A 47 0.11 11.08 13.73
N PHE A 48 0.77 11.09 12.56
CA PHE A 48 1.78 10.09 12.21
C PHE A 48 3.09 10.16 12.99
N GLN A 49 3.45 11.33 13.53
CA GLN A 49 4.69 11.50 14.31
C GLN A 49 4.81 10.52 15.50
N HIS A 50 3.68 10.06 16.07
CA HIS A 50 3.67 9.15 17.21
C HIS A 50 3.96 7.69 16.84
N PHE A 51 3.93 7.35 15.55
CA PHE A 51 4.17 6.00 15.03
C PHE A 51 5.58 5.83 14.45
N ILE A 52 6.38 6.90 14.41
CA ILE A 52 7.73 6.87 13.85
C ILE A 52 8.75 6.65 14.95
N GLU A 53 9.53 5.58 14.80
CA GLU A 53 10.58 5.22 15.74
C GLU A 53 11.92 5.92 15.45
N GLY A 54 12.76 6.02 16.48
CA GLY A 54 14.14 6.49 16.36
C GLY A 54 14.31 8.02 16.38
N GLY A 55 13.29 8.77 16.81
CA GLY A 55 13.38 10.23 16.98
C GLY A 55 13.43 11.03 15.67
N ARG A 56 13.14 10.37 14.53
CA ARG A 56 13.05 10.99 13.21
C ARG A 56 11.77 11.80 13.09
N SER A 57 11.83 12.91 12.39
CA SER A 57 10.63 13.63 11.94
C SER A 57 9.88 12.83 10.86
N VAL A 58 8.59 13.13 10.67
CA VAL A 58 7.78 12.55 9.58
C VAL A 58 8.42 12.76 8.22
N LYS A 59 9.00 13.94 7.99
CA LYS A 59 9.67 14.25 6.74
C LYS A 59 10.92 13.39 6.52
N GLU A 60 11.76 13.21 7.54
CA GLU A 60 12.94 12.36 7.44
C GLU A 60 12.56 10.89 7.22
N PHE A 61 11.51 10.41 7.90
CA PHE A 61 10.96 9.08 7.66
C PHE A 61 10.49 8.93 6.19
N CYS A 62 9.74 9.89 5.66
CA CYS A 62 9.30 9.86 4.27
C CYS A 62 10.49 9.76 3.29
N GLN A 63 11.52 10.58 3.48
CA GLN A 63 12.69 10.61 2.61
C GLN A 63 13.54 9.33 2.67
N GLN A 64 13.54 8.63 3.80
CA GLN A 64 14.38 7.46 4.04
C GLN A 64 13.69 6.13 3.78
N GLU A 65 12.39 6.02 4.11
CA GLU A 65 11.66 4.74 4.11
C GLU A 65 10.48 4.71 3.13
N VAL A 66 9.92 5.86 2.71
CA VAL A 66 8.71 5.90 1.88
C VAL A 66 9.03 6.19 0.41
N GLU A 67 9.68 7.32 0.15
CA GLU A 67 9.94 7.86 -1.19
C GLU A 67 10.91 6.99 -2.02
N PRO A 68 11.99 6.41 -1.46
CA PRO A 68 12.89 5.58 -2.23
C PRO A 68 12.23 4.29 -2.71
N MET A 69 12.54 3.89 -3.94
CA MET A 69 12.15 2.59 -4.48
C MET A 69 12.80 1.46 -3.70
N SER A 70 12.16 0.28 -3.73
CA SER A 70 12.66 -0.95 -3.09
C SER A 70 12.81 -0.89 -1.57
N LYS A 71 12.15 0.08 -0.91
CA LYS A 71 11.98 0.10 0.55
C LYS A 71 10.74 -0.67 0.96
N GLU A 72 10.83 -1.43 2.04
CA GLU A 72 9.70 -2.21 2.55
C GLU A 72 8.54 -1.30 3.00
N SER A 73 7.32 -1.82 2.91
CA SER A 73 6.12 -1.13 3.37
C SER A 73 5.44 -1.92 4.47
N ASP A 74 4.99 -1.21 5.49
CA ASP A 74 4.36 -1.73 6.70
C ASP A 74 2.99 -1.06 6.94
N HIS A 75 2.48 -1.16 8.18
CA HIS A 75 1.19 -0.61 8.56
C HIS A 75 1.08 0.91 8.32
N ILE A 76 2.12 1.70 8.60
CA ILE A 76 2.03 3.17 8.46
C ILE A 76 1.86 3.55 6.98
N HIS A 77 2.49 2.81 6.06
CA HIS A 77 2.35 3.00 4.63
C HIS A 77 0.95 2.64 4.13
N ILE A 78 0.42 1.48 4.56
CA ILE A 78 -0.90 0.99 4.15
C ILE A 78 -1.98 1.96 4.61
N ILE A 79 -1.93 2.41 5.88
CA ILE A 79 -2.89 3.38 6.44
C ILE A 79 -2.87 4.67 5.65
N ALA A 80 -1.68 5.26 5.45
CA ALA A 80 -1.54 6.53 4.75
C ALA A 80 -2.04 6.45 3.30
N LEU A 81 -1.70 5.39 2.57
CA LEU A 81 -2.14 5.23 1.18
C LEU A 81 -3.65 4.96 1.08
N ALA A 82 -4.20 4.10 1.94
CA ALA A 82 -5.63 3.80 1.99
C ALA A 82 -6.45 5.07 2.26
N GLN A 83 -6.01 5.90 3.20
CA GLN A 83 -6.67 7.17 3.51
C GLN A 83 -6.45 8.23 2.42
N ALA A 84 -5.27 8.27 1.78
CA ALA A 84 -4.99 9.18 0.67
C ALA A 84 -5.91 8.94 -0.53
N LEU A 85 -6.19 7.67 -0.85
CA LEU A 85 -7.04 7.26 -1.97
C LEU A 85 -8.50 7.06 -1.57
N ASN A 86 -8.83 7.16 -0.28
CA ASN A 86 -10.15 6.88 0.27
C ASN A 86 -10.68 5.48 -0.13
N VAL A 87 -9.83 4.46 0.06
CA VAL A 87 -10.14 3.05 -0.21
C VAL A 87 -10.02 2.21 1.06
N SER A 88 -10.68 1.04 1.08
CA SER A 88 -10.56 0.08 2.18
C SER A 88 -9.83 -1.19 1.73
N ILE A 89 -8.80 -1.56 2.49
CA ILE A 89 -7.89 -2.68 2.24
C ILE A 89 -7.96 -3.63 3.44
N LEU A 90 -8.13 -4.93 3.17
CA LEU A 90 -7.93 -5.99 4.15
C LEU A 90 -6.59 -6.68 3.89
N VAL A 91 -5.83 -6.92 4.95
CA VAL A 91 -4.58 -7.68 4.90
C VAL A 91 -4.69 -8.88 5.83
N GLU A 92 -4.57 -10.07 5.26
CA GLU A 92 -4.43 -11.35 5.95
C GLU A 92 -2.95 -11.59 6.30
N TYR A 93 -2.63 -11.80 7.57
CA TYR A 93 -1.25 -11.98 8.07
C TYR A 93 -0.99 -13.46 8.29
N MET A 94 -0.20 -14.05 7.39
CA MET A 94 0.27 -15.42 7.50
C MET A 94 1.69 -15.41 8.07
N ASP A 95 1.78 -15.19 9.38
CA ASP A 95 3.00 -15.37 10.15
C ASP A 95 3.05 -16.74 10.84
N ARG A 96 4.14 -17.03 11.56
CA ARG A 96 4.31 -18.30 12.30
C ARG A 96 3.53 -18.31 13.63
N GLY A 97 2.35 -17.70 13.68
CA GLY A 97 1.48 -17.73 14.84
C GLY A 97 1.11 -19.15 15.26
N GLU A 98 1.03 -19.41 16.56
CA GLU A 98 0.49 -20.66 17.09
C GLU A 98 -1.02 -20.72 16.80
N GLY A 99 -1.52 -21.84 16.24
CA GLY A 99 -2.96 -22.12 16.19
C GLY A 99 -3.63 -22.22 14.82
N GLY A 100 -2.90 -22.08 13.70
CA GLY A 100 -3.45 -22.33 12.36
C GLY A 100 -4.53 -21.34 11.89
N THR A 101 -4.72 -20.24 12.62
CA THR A 101 -5.62 -19.14 12.29
C THR A 101 -4.83 -17.97 11.72
N VAL A 102 -5.30 -17.40 10.62
CA VAL A 102 -4.72 -16.20 10.01
C VAL A 102 -5.38 -14.98 10.65
N ASN A 103 -4.58 -14.02 11.12
CA ASN A 103 -5.09 -12.75 11.64
C ASN A 103 -5.33 -11.80 10.48
N HIS A 104 -6.40 -11.00 10.52
CA HIS A 104 -6.66 -9.98 9.50
C HIS A 104 -6.73 -8.59 10.10
N HIS A 105 -6.33 -7.60 9.32
CA HIS A 105 -6.49 -6.19 9.64
C HIS A 105 -7.18 -5.46 8.49
N VAL A 106 -8.13 -4.59 8.81
CA VAL A 106 -8.85 -3.75 7.85
C VAL A 106 -8.40 -2.31 8.02
N PHE A 107 -8.04 -1.67 6.91
CA PHE A 107 -7.55 -0.29 6.85
C PHE A 107 -8.47 0.55 5.95
N PRO A 108 -9.08 1.63 6.46
CA PRO A 108 -9.22 1.98 7.87
C PRO A 108 -10.10 0.96 8.63
N GLU A 109 -9.97 0.91 9.96
CA GLU A 109 -10.78 0.03 10.81
C GLU A 109 -12.29 0.26 10.58
N GLY A 110 -13.05 -0.84 10.52
CA GLY A 110 -14.50 -0.78 10.27
C GLY A 110 -14.91 -0.45 8.83
N GLY A 111 -13.96 -0.34 7.89
CA GLY A 111 -14.26 -0.18 6.46
C GLY A 111 -14.90 -1.43 5.82
N ASP A 112 -15.43 -1.26 4.60
CA ASP A 112 -15.90 -2.35 3.72
C ASP A 112 -14.82 -2.66 2.66
N PRO A 113 -13.88 -3.59 2.92
CA PRO A 113 -12.74 -3.81 2.04
C PRO A 113 -13.16 -4.42 0.70
N ARG A 114 -12.63 -3.85 -0.37
CA ARG A 114 -12.74 -4.39 -1.74
C ARG A 114 -11.41 -4.93 -2.26
N ILE A 115 -10.32 -4.64 -1.56
CA ILE A 115 -8.96 -5.08 -1.86
C ILE A 115 -8.52 -6.01 -0.74
N PHE A 116 -8.12 -7.23 -1.09
CA PHE A 116 -7.69 -8.25 -0.14
C PHE A 116 -6.25 -8.63 -0.44
N LEU A 117 -5.37 -8.51 0.54
CA LEU A 117 -3.95 -8.82 0.42
C LEU A 117 -3.58 -9.93 1.40
N LEU A 118 -2.57 -10.72 1.03
CA LEU A 118 -1.90 -11.66 1.91
C LEU A 118 -0.51 -11.11 2.23
N TYR A 119 -0.24 -10.85 3.50
CA TYR A 119 1.09 -10.58 3.99
C TYR A 119 1.77 -11.89 4.41
N ARG A 120 2.97 -12.10 3.90
CA ARG A 120 3.97 -13.07 4.37
C ARG A 120 5.23 -12.26 4.73
N PRO A 121 6.09 -12.70 5.65
CA PRO A 121 7.29 -11.95 5.99
C PRO A 121 8.09 -11.51 4.75
N GLY A 122 8.11 -10.20 4.48
CA GLY A 122 8.78 -9.57 3.34
C GLY A 122 8.02 -9.60 1.99
N HIS A 123 6.74 -10.01 1.95
CA HIS A 123 6.00 -10.15 0.70
C HIS A 123 4.50 -9.85 0.85
N TYR A 124 3.93 -9.19 -0.16
CA TYR A 124 2.48 -9.00 -0.31
C TYR A 124 1.98 -9.67 -1.59
N ASP A 125 0.92 -10.45 -1.48
CA ASP A 125 0.20 -11.05 -2.60
C ASP A 125 -1.26 -10.56 -2.64
N ILE A 126 -1.91 -10.66 -3.80
CA ILE A 126 -3.33 -10.31 -3.96
C ILE A 126 -4.18 -11.57 -3.72
N LEU A 127 -5.23 -11.44 -2.90
CA LEU A 127 -6.24 -12.47 -2.68
C LEU A 127 -7.52 -12.17 -3.45
N TYR A 128 -8.17 -13.22 -3.95
CA TYR A 128 -9.49 -13.18 -4.58
C TYR A 128 -10.44 -14.06 -3.78
N LYS A 129 -11.66 -13.57 -3.53
CA LYS A 129 -12.73 -14.35 -2.88
C LYS A 129 -13.45 -15.25 -3.87
#